data_AF-A0A653J967-F1
#
_entry.id   AF-A0A653J967-F1
#
_cell.length_a   1.000
_cell.length_b   1.000
_cell.length_c   1.000
_cell.angle_alpha   90.00
_cell.angle_beta   90.00
_cell.angle_gamma   90.00
#
_symmetry.space_group_name_H-M   'P 1'
#
loop_
_entity.id
_entity.type
_entity.pdbx_description
1 polymer ?
#
loop_
_entity_poly.entity_id
_entity_poly.type
_entity_poly.pdbx_seq_one_letter_code
_entity_poly.pdbx_strand_id
1 'polypeptide(L)' 'MREEPTWRIPIGVLGLVLALGLYALAIARFLAPWMANWPALAQAPIYLVLGIVWILPLRRFLIWMETGRWG' A
#
# COMPACT_ATOMS: atom_id res chain seq x y z
N MET A 1 -18.97 -1.32 20.09
CA MET A 1 -17.63 -0.72 20.18
C MET A 1 -16.72 -1.75 20.83
N ARG A 2 -15.46 -1.92 20.42
CA ARG A 2 -14.59 -2.93 21.04
C ARG A 2 -14.23 -2.48 22.47
N GLU A 3 -14.41 -3.36 23.45
CA GLU A 3 -14.28 -3.05 24.88
C GLU A 3 -12.84 -3.20 25.42
N GLU A 4 -11.93 -3.82 24.65
CA GLU A 4 -10.55 -4.09 25.07
C GLU A 4 -9.51 -3.59 24.06
N PRO A 5 -8.42 -2.93 24.52
CA PRO A 5 -7.36 -2.43 23.64
C PRO A 5 -6.57 -3.60 23.02
N THR A 6 -6.50 -3.63 21.69
CA THR A 6 -5.75 -4.65 20.94
C THR A 6 -4.54 -4.04 20.23
N TRP A 7 -3.33 -4.47 20.59
CA TRP A 7 -2.06 -4.00 20.00
C TRP A 7 -1.93 -4.19 18.49
N ARG A 8 -2.70 -5.11 17.90
CA ARG A 8 -2.69 -5.41 16.46
C ARG A 8 -3.10 -4.21 15.58
N ILE A 9 -3.98 -3.34 16.08
CA ILE A 9 -4.46 -2.18 15.31
C ILE A 9 -3.34 -1.14 15.16
N PRO A 10 -2.72 -0.59 16.22
CA PRO A 10 -1.65 0.39 16.06
C PRO A 10 -0.42 -0.18 15.33
N ILE A 11 -0.06 -1.43 15.60
CA ILE A 11 1.03 -2.12 14.86
C ILE A 11 0.66 -2.30 13.39
N GLY A 12 -0.59 -2.68 13.10
CA GLY A 12 -1.10 -2.81 11.75
C GLY A 12 -1.06 -1.50 10.98
N VAL A 13 -1.47 -0.39 11.60
CA VAL A 13 -1.38 0.94 10.99
C VAL A 13 0.06 1.32 10.69
N LEU A 14 0.98 1.15 11.65
CA LEU A 14 2.40 1.46 11.45
C LEU A 14 2.99 0.59 10.33
N GLY A 15 2.68 -0.70 10.31
CA GLY A 15 3.07 -1.62 9.25
C GLY A 15 2.53 -1.23 7.88
N LEU A 16 1.27 -0.78 7.81
CA LEU A 16 0.65 -0.32 6.56
C LEU A 16 1.34 0.96 6.05
N VAL A 17 1.58 1.94 6.93
CA VAL A 17 2.28 3.17 6.58
C VAL A 17 3.69 2.86 6.07
N LEU A 18 4.43 1.98 6.76
CA LEU A 18 5.75 1.53 6.32
C LEU A 18 5.68 0.84 4.96
N ALA A 19 4.75 -0.09 4.77
CA ALA A 19 4.62 -0.83 3.51
C ALA A 19 4.28 0.11 2.34
N LEU A 20 3.35 1.05 2.53
CA LEU A 20 3.01 2.06 1.52
C LEU A 20 4.17 3.00 1.25
N GLY A 21 4.90 3.42 2.28
CA GLY A 21 6.08 4.26 2.15
C GLY A 21 7.19 3.57 1.36
N LEU A 22 7.48 2.30 1.67
CA LEU A 22 8.45 1.49 0.92
C LEU A 22 8.00 1.26 -0.52
N TYR A 23 6.71 1.00 -0.74
CA TYR A 23 6.14 0.84 -2.09
C TYR A 23 6.30 2.11 -2.93
N ALA A 24 5.93 3.27 -2.38
CA ALA A 24 6.10 4.56 -3.05
C ALA A 24 7.58 4.87 -3.32
N LEU A 25 8.46 4.61 -2.35
CA LEU A 25 9.91 4.80 -2.50
C LEU A 25 10.48 3.89 -3.59
N ALA A 26 10.05 2.63 -3.66
CA ALA A 26 10.48 1.70 -4.68
C ALA A 26 10.06 2.19 -6.08
N ILE A 27 8.81 2.64 -6.24
CA ILE A 27 8.35 3.22 -7.52
C ILE A 27 9.17 4.45 -7.89
N ALA A 28 9.36 5.37 -6.94
CA ALA A 28 10.12 6.61 -7.17
C ALA A 28 11.59 6.33 -7.52
N ARG A 29 12.21 5.32 -6.89
CA ARG A 29 13.62 4.99 -7.10
C ARG A 29 13.87 4.18 -8.36
N PHE A 30 13.03 3.19 -8.64
CA PHE A 30 13.30 2.20 -9.68
C PHE A 30 12.51 2.41 -10.95
N LEU A 31 11.31 2.99 -10.88
CA LEU A 31 10.42 3.11 -12.04
C LEU A 31 10.39 4.53 -12.61
N ALA A 32 10.34 5.56 -11.75
CA ALA A 32 10.27 6.95 -12.20
C ALA A 32 11.42 7.37 -13.14
N PRO A 33 12.69 6.96 -12.94
CA PRO A 33 13.78 7.34 -13.86
C PRO A 33 13.59 6.82 -15.29
N TRP A 34 12.96 5.65 -15.46
CA TRP A 34 12.71 5.04 -16.78
C TRP A 34 11.63 5.79 -17.56
N MET A 35 10.69 6.39 -16.84
CA MET A 35 9.56 7.14 -17.41
C MET A 35 9.83 8.64 -17.51
N ALA A 36 11.01 9.11 -17.09
CA ALA A 36 11.31 10.54 -16.95
C ALA A 36 11.12 11.33 -18.25
N ASN A 37 11.39 10.72 -19.40
CA ASN A 37 11.26 11.35 -20.72
C ASN A 37 9.91 11.09 -21.41
N TRP A 38 9.00 10.38 -20.75
CA TRP A 38 7.71 10.02 -21.34
C TRP A 38 6.72 11.18 -21.21
N PRO A 39 5.80 11.37 -22.19
CA PRO A 39 4.71 12.32 -22.03
C PRO A 39 3.79 11.89 -20.87
N ALA A 40 3.20 12.87 -20.19
CA ALA A 40 2.35 12.64 -19.00
C ALA A 40 1.21 11.63 -19.26
N LEU A 41 0.63 11.63 -20.47
CA LEU A 41 -0.42 10.69 -20.85
C LEU A 41 0.05 9.23 -20.89
N ALA A 42 1.32 8.97 -21.19
CA ALA A 42 1.89 7.62 -21.17
C ALA A 42 2.23 7.18 -19.74
N GLN A 43 2.60 8.12 -18.86
CA GLN A 43 2.84 7.85 -17.44
C GLN A 43 1.54 7.55 -16.67
N ALA A 44 0.45 8.25 -17.01
CA ALA A 44 -0.84 8.16 -16.32
C ALA A 44 -1.38 6.72 -16.15
N PRO A 45 -1.50 5.88 -17.21
CA PRO A 45 -2.00 4.51 -17.05
C PRO A 45 -1.08 3.66 -16.17
N ILE A 46 0.24 3.88 -16.21
CA ILE A 46 1.19 3.13 -15.37
C ILE A 46 0.96 3.48 -13.89
N TYR A 47 0.92 4.77 -13.57
CA TYR A 47 0.66 5.21 -12.19
C TYR A 47 -0.73 4.83 -11.71
N LEU A 48 -1.73 4.81 -12.60
CA LEU A 48 -3.08 4.33 -12.27
C LEU A 48 -3.06 2.84 -11.89
N VAL A 49 -2.42 1.99 -12.70
CA VAL A 49 -2.30 0.57 -12.41
C VAL A 49 -1.53 0.34 -11.10
N LEU A 50 -0.39 1.00 -10.91
CA LEU A 50 0.37 0.92 -9.65
C LEU A 50 -0.43 1.40 -8.44
N GLY A 51 -1.26 2.43 -8.61
CA GLY A 51 -2.18 2.95 -7.61
C GLY A 51 -3.35 2.01 -7.30
N ILE A 52 -3.63 1.02 -8.15
CA ILE A 52 -4.67 0.01 -7.91
C ILE A 52 -4.06 -1.28 -7.35
N VAL A 53 -2.89 -1.69 -7.83
CA VAL A 53 -2.26 -2.96 -7.47
C VAL A 53 -2.04 -3.12 -5.96
N TRP A 54 -1.72 -2.04 -5.24
CA TRP A 54 -1.51 -2.12 -3.78
C TRP A 54 -2.79 -2.43 -2.99
N ILE A 55 -3.98 -2.33 -3.59
CA ILE A 55 -5.26 -2.64 -2.95
C ILE A 55 -5.46 -4.16 -2.79
N LEU A 56 -4.89 -4.97 -3.69
CA LEU A 56 -4.99 -6.44 -3.66
C LEU A 56 -4.64 -7.06 -2.29
N PRO A 57 -3.49 -6.72 -1.67
CA PRO A 57 -3.16 -7.23 -0.34
C PRO A 57 -3.93 -6.54 0.80
N LEU A 58 -4.47 -5.34 0.58
CA LEU A 58 -5.07 -4.50 1.63
C LEU A 58 -6.23 -5.20 2.32
N ARG A 59 -7.11 -5.86 1.57
CA ARG A 59 -8.28 -6.57 2.13
C ARG A 59 -7.87 -7.58 3.21
N ARG A 60 -6.90 -8.46 2.91
CA ARG A 60 -6.43 -9.50 3.85
C ARG A 60 -5.76 -8.89 5.06
N PHE A 61 -4.99 -7.83 4.85
CA PHE A 61 -4.31 -7.11 5.92
C PHE A 61 -5.30 -6.45 6.90
N LEU A 62 -6.35 -5.80 6.38
CA LEU A 62 -7.40 -5.21 7.21
C LEU A 62 -8.17 -6.26 7.99
N ILE A 63 -8.51 -7.40 7.38
CA ILE A 63 -9.14 -8.53 8.08
C ILE A 63 -8.25 -9.02 9.21
N TRP A 64 -6.94 -9.13 8.98
CA TRP A 64 -5.99 -9.49 10.02
C TRP A 64 -5.88 -8.43 11.12
N MET A 65 -5.95 -7.13 10.79
CA MET A 65 -5.93 -6.04 11.78
C MET A 65 -7.17 -6.03 12.68
N GLU A 66 -8.32 -6.48 12.17
CA GLU A 66 -9.56 -6.51 12.94
C GLU A 66 -9.75 -7.84 13.68
N THR A 67 -9.52 -8.98 13.02
CA THR A 67 -9.88 -10.32 13.54
C THR A 67 -8.70 -11.19 13.98
N GLY A 68 -7.48 -10.89 13.54
CA GLY A 68 -6.26 -11.65 13.83
C GLY A 68 -6.08 -12.86 12.92
N ARG A 69 -7.01 -13.07 11.98
CA ARG A 69 -6.98 -14.12 10.96
C ARG A 69 -6.71 -13.49 9.59
N TRP A 70 -6.10 -14.25 8.69
CA TRP A 70 -5.75 -13.78 7.34
C TRP A 70 -6.88 -13.97 6.29
N GLY A 71 -8.05 -14.45 6.72
CA GLY A 71 -9.24 -14.72 5.91
C GLY A 71 -10.52 -14.54 6.71
#